data_AF-A0AAW6GZW7-F1
#
_entry.id   AF-A0AAW6GZW7-F1
#
_cell.length_a   1.000
_cell.length_b   1.000
_cell.length_c   1.000
_cell.angle_alpha   90.00
_cell.angle_beta   90.00
_cell.angle_gamma   90.00
#
_symmetry.space_group_name_H-M   'P 1'
#
loop_
_entity.id
_entity.type
_entity.pdbx_description
1 polymer ?
#
loop_
_entity_poly.entity_id
_entity_poly.type
_entity_poly.pdbx_seq_one_letter_code
_entity_poly.pdbx_strand_id
1 'polypeptide(L)'
;MRIIFCLMVFLFIGKNTMLAQQLSSFVEYGAALHTGDNTPLWQVSNQQGLTSLDNNTYIRGGISYKHQLGKWKFEEALDLVAAAGFSTTSFIVQQAYVDIRYKWFGFFAGSREQNSPLLNQELSSGGMTWSGNARPIPQVQIGIPEYVQLLPRLGLKGEISYGWFTDNKYQREQVGEKYWYTKSIKYHHKEGFLRIGIPKGKWQLELGMTLDTQFGGYKIGGSESGDLGNG
;
A
#
# COMPACT_ATOMS: atom_id res chain seq x y z
N MET A 1 26.96 -23.69 -37.13
CA MET A 1 25.86 -22.81 -36.68
C MET A 1 26.22 -22.24 -35.33
N ARG A 2 26.54 -20.94 -35.27
CA ARG A 2 26.71 -20.17 -34.03
C ARG A 2 25.73 -19.00 -34.14
N ILE A 3 24.71 -18.97 -33.28
CA ILE A 3 23.76 -17.86 -33.20
C ILE A 3 24.07 -17.11 -31.91
N ILE A 4 24.46 -15.85 -32.13
CA ILE A 4 24.72 -14.80 -31.16
C ILE A 4 23.36 -14.35 -30.60
N PHE A 5 23.26 -14.14 -29.29
CA PHE A 5 22.17 -13.33 -28.73
C PHE A 5 22.76 -12.15 -27.95
N CYS A 6 22.42 -10.96 -28.43
CA CYS A 6 22.90 -9.66 -28.00
C CYS A 6 22.47 -9.31 -26.57
N LEU A 7 23.44 -8.88 -25.79
CA LEU A 7 23.29 -8.18 -24.52
C LEU A 7 22.87 -6.73 -24.84
N MET A 8 21.63 -6.34 -24.54
CA MET A 8 21.16 -4.98 -24.77
C MET A 8 21.25 -4.19 -23.47
N VAL A 9 22.37 -3.47 -23.33
CA VAL A 9 22.62 -2.44 -22.31
C VAL A 9 21.83 -1.19 -22.71
N PHE A 10 20.91 -0.73 -21.86
CA PHE A 10 20.34 0.62 -21.97
C PHE A 10 21.12 1.57 -21.07
N LEU A 11 22.11 2.24 -21.66
CA LEU A 11 22.69 3.48 -21.17
C LEU A 11 21.78 4.63 -21.60
N PHE A 12 21.09 5.29 -20.67
CA PHE A 12 20.47 6.58 -20.94
C PHE A 12 21.39 7.70 -20.48
N ILE A 13 22.05 8.35 -21.46
CA ILE A 13 22.66 9.68 -21.31
C ILE A 13 21.68 10.68 -21.92
N GLY A 14 21.16 11.58 -21.10
CA GLY A 14 20.41 12.76 -21.53
C GLY A 14 20.37 13.79 -20.40
N LYS A 15 21.14 14.87 -20.53
CA LYS A 15 21.03 16.05 -19.66
C LYS A 15 20.11 17.09 -20.30
N ASN A 16 19.38 17.79 -19.43
CA ASN A 16 18.80 19.13 -19.54
C ASN A 16 17.31 19.26 -19.88
N THR A 17 16.50 19.30 -18.82
CA THR A 17 15.61 20.44 -18.52
C THR A 17 15.34 20.44 -17.01
N MET A 18 15.54 21.57 -16.32
CA MET A 18 15.22 21.70 -14.90
C MET A 18 13.70 21.56 -14.69
N LEU A 19 13.26 20.33 -14.45
CA LEU A 19 12.01 20.00 -13.77
C LEU A 19 12.40 19.15 -12.57
N ALA A 20 11.74 19.35 -11.44
CA ALA A 20 12.05 18.70 -10.16
C ALA A 20 11.84 17.17 -10.25
N GLN A 21 12.77 16.48 -10.91
CA GLN A 21 12.84 15.05 -11.06
C GLN A 21 13.69 14.54 -9.90
N GLN A 22 13.06 13.81 -8.99
CA GLN A 22 13.73 13.23 -7.84
C GLN A 22 13.60 11.71 -7.94
N LEU A 23 14.70 11.07 -8.33
CA LEU A 23 14.87 9.63 -8.19
C LEU A 23 15.37 9.34 -6.78
N SER A 24 14.67 8.47 -6.05
CA SER A 24 15.08 7.99 -4.74
C SER A 24 15.16 6.47 -4.78
N SER A 25 16.23 5.91 -4.24
CA SER A 25 16.43 4.46 -4.14
C SER A 25 16.87 4.11 -2.73
N PHE A 26 16.44 2.96 -2.24
CA PHE A 26 16.85 2.47 -0.94
C PHE A 26 17.07 0.96 -0.97
N VAL A 27 17.88 0.48 -0.02
CA VAL A 27 18.08 -0.93 0.30
C VAL A 27 18.01 -1.06 1.81
N GLU A 28 17.25 -2.03 2.28
CA GLU A 28 16.99 -2.31 3.69
C GLU A 28 17.19 -3.80 3.97
N TYR A 29 17.73 -4.11 5.14
CA TYR A 29 17.85 -5.47 5.64
C TYR A 29 17.24 -5.53 7.03
N GLY A 30 16.37 -6.50 7.26
CA GLY A 30 15.69 -6.71 8.53
C GLY A 30 15.78 -8.17 8.97
N ALA A 31 15.83 -8.37 10.29
CA ALA A 31 15.71 -9.69 10.90
C ALA A 31 14.98 -9.56 12.24
N ALA A 32 14.06 -10.48 12.51
CA ALA A 32 13.46 -10.64 13.82
C ALA A 32 13.82 -12.02 14.38
N LEU A 33 14.36 -12.01 15.59
CA LEU A 33 14.87 -13.19 16.27
C LEU A 33 14.23 -13.28 17.65
N HIS A 34 13.78 -14.48 18.01
CA HIS A 34 13.23 -14.78 19.32
C HIS A 34 13.91 -16.01 19.92
N THR A 35 13.93 -16.07 21.25
CA THR A 35 14.44 -17.19 22.03
C THR A 35 13.35 -18.02 22.72
N GLY A 36 12.10 -17.52 22.74
CA GLY A 36 10.92 -18.20 23.30
C GLY A 36 10.09 -18.91 22.23
N ASP A 37 8.78 -19.04 22.45
CA ASP A 37 7.88 -19.71 21.50
C ASP A 37 7.51 -18.84 20.28
N ASN A 38 7.57 -17.51 20.42
CA ASN A 38 7.18 -16.57 19.37
C ASN A 38 7.98 -15.25 19.47
N THR A 39 8.09 -14.57 18.33
CA THR A 39 8.60 -13.20 18.21
C THR A 39 7.71 -12.22 18.98
N PRO A 40 8.26 -11.39 19.89
CA PRO A 40 7.50 -10.41 20.65
C PRO A 40 6.66 -9.46 19.78
N LEU A 41 5.44 -9.14 20.24
CA LEU A 41 4.47 -8.34 19.49
C LEU A 41 5.05 -7.01 18.97
N TRP A 42 5.87 -6.33 19.77
CA TRP A 42 6.46 -5.05 19.40
C TRP A 42 7.48 -5.15 18.25
N GLN A 43 8.10 -6.32 18.02
CA GLN A 43 9.00 -6.54 16.89
C GLN A 43 8.24 -6.83 15.59
N VAL A 44 7.03 -7.38 15.69
CA VAL A 44 6.20 -7.73 14.52
C VAL A 44 5.22 -6.61 14.13
N SER A 45 4.94 -5.68 15.04
CA SER A 45 4.00 -4.57 14.83
C SER A 45 4.60 -3.46 13.97
N ASN A 46 3.76 -2.79 13.18
CA ASN A 46 4.12 -1.67 12.30
C ASN A 46 5.18 -2.01 11.23
N GLN A 47 5.35 -3.29 10.89
CA GLN A 47 6.32 -3.77 9.90
C GLN A 47 5.69 -4.07 8.53
N GLN A 48 4.49 -3.56 8.24
CA GLN A 48 3.78 -3.68 6.96
C GLN A 48 3.64 -5.14 6.46
N GLY A 49 3.51 -6.09 7.39
CA GLY A 49 3.45 -7.53 7.10
C GLY A 49 4.76 -8.15 6.59
N LEU A 50 5.90 -7.53 6.91
CA LEU A 50 7.28 -8.00 6.63
C LEU A 50 7.94 -8.73 7.80
N THR A 51 7.20 -8.99 8.88
CA THR A 51 7.67 -9.79 10.02
C THR A 51 6.72 -10.95 10.33
N SER A 52 7.24 -12.04 10.91
CA SER A 52 6.48 -13.23 11.31
C SER A 52 6.54 -13.45 12.83
N LEU A 53 5.67 -14.34 13.33
CA LEU A 53 5.76 -14.86 14.71
C LEU A 53 6.96 -15.78 14.89
N ASP A 54 7.48 -16.34 13.79
CA ASP A 54 8.70 -17.13 13.78
C ASP A 54 9.95 -16.29 13.44
N ASN A 55 11.13 -16.87 13.63
CA ASN A 55 12.40 -16.25 13.21
C ASN A 55 12.38 -15.99 11.71
N ASN A 56 12.57 -14.74 11.32
CA ASN A 56 12.50 -14.35 9.92
C ASN A 56 13.52 -13.28 9.58
N THR A 57 13.84 -13.19 8.28
CA THR A 57 14.72 -12.17 7.74
C THR A 57 14.26 -11.74 6.36
N TYR A 58 14.56 -10.50 5.99
CA TYR A 58 14.27 -9.99 4.67
C TYR A 58 15.34 -9.02 4.19
N ILE A 59 15.47 -8.95 2.86
CA ILE A 59 16.15 -7.88 2.15
C ILE A 59 15.10 -7.18 1.30
N ARG A 60 15.03 -5.86 1.40
CA ARG A 60 14.10 -5.00 0.67
C ARG A 60 14.89 -4.01 -0.17
N GLY A 61 14.43 -3.74 -1.38
CA GLY A 61 15.01 -2.74 -2.25
C GLY A 61 13.92 -2.05 -3.05
N GLY A 62 13.98 -0.73 -3.12
CA GLY A 62 12.98 0.05 -3.81
C GLY A 62 13.55 1.25 -4.54
N ILE A 63 12.82 1.65 -5.58
CA ILE A 63 13.08 2.82 -6.41
C ILE A 63 11.77 3.60 -6.51
N SER A 64 11.84 4.90 -6.29
CA SER A 64 10.72 5.82 -6.51
C SER A 64 11.18 6.97 -7.37
N TYR A 65 10.30 7.40 -8.27
CA TYR A 65 10.53 8.46 -9.21
C TYR A 65 9.41 9.48 -9.08
N LYS A 66 9.76 10.72 -8.72
CA LYS A 66 8.83 11.83 -8.66
C LYS A 66 9.20 12.84 -9.71
N HIS A 67 8.24 13.27 -10.50
CA HIS A 67 8.44 14.37 -11.43
C HIS A 67 7.20 15.25 -11.55
N GLN A 68 7.43 16.53 -11.79
CA GLN A 68 6.38 17.51 -11.99
C GLN A 68 6.48 18.09 -13.39
N LEU A 69 5.36 18.14 -14.12
CA LEU A 69 5.22 18.72 -15.45
C LEU A 69 4.13 19.81 -15.40
N GLY A 70 4.54 21.04 -15.12
CA GLY A 70 3.62 22.15 -14.92
C GLY A 70 2.68 21.92 -13.74
N LYS A 71 1.39 21.71 -14.01
CA LYS A 71 0.35 21.42 -13.01
C LYS A 71 0.16 19.92 -12.73
N TRP A 72 0.81 19.06 -13.51
CA TRP A 72 0.79 17.62 -13.33
C TRP A 72 1.92 17.20 -12.39
N LYS A 73 1.62 16.34 -11.43
CA LYS A 73 2.59 15.67 -10.58
C LYS A 73 2.44 14.17 -10.79
N PHE A 74 3.56 13.49 -10.91
CA PHE A 74 3.63 12.05 -11.10
C PHE A 74 4.56 11.47 -10.05
N GLU A 75 4.14 10.36 -9.46
CA GLU A 75 4.94 9.57 -8.53
C GLU A 75 4.76 8.09 -8.88
N GLU A 76 5.88 7.45 -9.16
CA GLU A 76 5.94 6.02 -9.50
C GLU A 76 6.89 5.36 -8.52
N ALA A 77 6.53 4.19 -7.99
CA ALA A 77 7.42 3.45 -7.12
C ALA A 77 7.33 1.95 -7.37
N LEU A 78 8.48 1.28 -7.24
CA LEU A 78 8.63 -0.16 -7.26
C LEU A 78 9.51 -0.57 -6.08
N ASP A 79 9.03 -1.50 -5.28
CA ASP A 79 9.63 -1.93 -4.03
C ASP A 79 9.42 -3.43 -3.84
N LEU A 80 10.54 -4.13 -3.75
CA LEU A 80 10.64 -5.57 -3.82
C LEU A 80 11.31 -6.10 -2.56
N VAL A 81 10.79 -7.21 -2.04
CA VAL A 81 11.28 -7.84 -0.84
C VAL A 81 11.57 -9.31 -1.13
N ALA A 82 12.77 -9.76 -0.76
CA ALA A 82 13.12 -11.16 -0.67
C ALA A 82 13.15 -11.54 0.82
N ALA A 83 12.26 -12.44 1.23
CA ALA A 83 12.11 -12.82 2.63
C ALA A 83 12.27 -14.34 2.85
N ALA A 84 12.88 -14.70 3.97
CA ALA A 84 13.09 -16.07 4.44
C ALA A 84 12.59 -16.23 5.89
N GLY A 85 12.17 -17.43 6.29
CA GLY A 85 11.58 -17.68 7.61
C GLY A 85 10.10 -17.30 7.73
N PHE A 86 9.46 -16.93 6.62
CA PHE A 86 8.02 -17.03 6.46
C PHE A 86 7.64 -18.46 6.07
N SER A 87 6.38 -18.86 6.22
CA SER A 87 5.88 -20.20 5.84
C SER A 87 6.31 -20.64 4.42
N THR A 88 6.70 -19.71 3.54
CA THR A 88 7.52 -19.98 2.35
C THR A 88 8.55 -18.85 2.10
N THR A 89 9.77 -19.19 1.63
CA THR A 89 10.72 -18.21 1.08
C THR A 89 10.05 -17.50 -0.09
N SER A 90 9.77 -16.21 0.07
CA SER A 90 8.85 -15.49 -0.81
C SER A 90 9.50 -14.23 -1.35
N PHE A 91 9.49 -14.12 -2.68
CA PHE A 91 9.65 -12.84 -3.35
C PHE A 91 8.30 -12.12 -3.30
N ILE A 92 8.30 -10.91 -2.73
CA ILE A 92 7.10 -10.13 -2.43
C ILE A 92 7.25 -8.78 -3.10
N VAL A 93 6.23 -8.37 -3.86
CA VAL A 93 6.11 -6.99 -4.33
C VAL A 93 5.44 -6.20 -3.21
N GLN A 94 6.22 -5.43 -2.47
CA GLN A 94 5.73 -4.68 -1.31
C GLN A 94 4.99 -3.41 -1.76
N GLN A 95 5.58 -2.64 -2.67
CA GLN A 95 4.91 -1.48 -3.27
C GLN A 95 5.16 -1.47 -4.78
N ALA A 96 4.11 -1.22 -5.54
CA ALA A 96 4.17 -1.04 -6.97
C ALA A 96 2.98 -0.18 -7.36
N TYR A 97 3.21 1.10 -7.62
CA TYR A 97 2.13 2.03 -7.88
C TYR A 97 2.52 3.19 -8.78
N VAL A 98 1.48 3.82 -9.34
CA VAL A 98 1.53 5.08 -10.06
C VAL A 98 0.49 6.01 -9.44
N ASP A 99 0.92 7.22 -9.07
CA ASP A 99 0.09 8.31 -8.54
C ASP A 99 0.22 9.52 -9.48
N ILE A 100 -0.90 9.93 -10.06
CA ILE A 100 -0.99 11.03 -11.01
C ILE A 100 -1.91 12.08 -10.41
N ARG A 101 -1.39 13.28 -10.20
CA ARG A 101 -2.16 14.42 -9.67
C ARG A 101 -2.21 15.56 -10.66
N TYR A 102 -3.41 16.10 -10.83
CA TYR A 102 -3.67 17.30 -11.62
C TYR A 102 -4.51 18.29 -10.82
N LYS A 103 -3.89 19.40 -10.41
CA LYS A 103 -4.48 20.38 -9.49
C LYS A 103 -4.98 19.69 -8.21
N TRP A 104 -6.29 19.73 -7.96
CA TRP A 104 -6.98 19.07 -6.85
C TRP A 104 -7.34 17.60 -7.08
N PHE A 105 -7.24 17.10 -8.31
CA PHE A 105 -7.67 15.75 -8.65
C PHE A 105 -6.48 14.79 -8.61
N GLY A 106 -6.66 13.64 -7.98
CA GLY A 106 -5.70 12.56 -7.92
C GLY A 106 -6.27 11.28 -8.51
N PHE A 107 -5.42 10.57 -9.24
CA PHE A 107 -5.64 9.20 -9.68
C PHE A 107 -4.47 8.37 -9.17
N PHE A 108 -4.76 7.27 -8.49
CA PHE A 108 -3.78 6.35 -7.97
C PHE A 108 -4.14 4.95 -8.44
N ALA A 109 -3.14 4.18 -8.85
CA ALA A 109 -3.31 2.77 -9.20
C ALA A 109 -2.10 1.97 -8.73
N GLY A 110 -2.37 0.89 -8.00
CA GLY A 110 -1.35 -0.05 -7.54
C GLY A 110 -1.42 -0.29 -6.04
N SER A 111 -0.31 -0.78 -5.50
CA SER A 111 -0.15 -1.09 -4.07
C SER A 111 0.83 -0.13 -3.43
N ARG A 112 0.38 0.61 -2.42
CA ARG A 112 1.15 1.60 -1.66
C ARG A 112 0.85 1.44 -0.18
N GLU A 113 1.86 1.53 0.67
CA GLU A 113 1.67 1.58 2.12
C GLU A 113 0.82 2.79 2.49
N GLN A 114 -0.30 2.56 3.19
CA GLN A 114 -1.22 3.60 3.62
C GLN A 114 -1.33 3.62 5.13
N ASN A 115 -1.35 4.83 5.68
CA ASN A 115 -1.53 5.06 7.11
C ASN A 115 -2.78 5.91 7.32
N SER A 116 -3.34 5.83 8.54
CA SER A 116 -4.52 6.61 8.90
C SER A 116 -4.26 8.11 8.78
N PRO A 117 -5.10 8.90 8.08
CA PRO A 117 -4.84 10.31 7.80
C PRO A 117 -4.70 11.22 9.03
N LEU A 118 -5.32 10.84 10.16
CA LEU A 118 -5.39 11.65 11.38
C LEU A 118 -4.46 11.15 12.50
N LEU A 119 -3.78 10.02 12.30
CA LEU A 119 -2.93 9.41 13.32
C LEU A 119 -1.48 9.40 12.86
N ASN A 120 -0.57 9.61 13.80
CA ASN A 120 0.84 9.40 13.56
C ASN A 120 1.19 7.94 13.86
N GLN A 121 1.58 7.17 12.85
CA GLN A 121 1.89 5.73 12.99
C GLN A 121 3.12 5.45 13.86
N GLU A 122 4.06 6.38 13.98
CA GLU A 122 5.26 6.22 14.81
C GLU A 122 4.96 6.44 16.30
N LEU A 123 3.93 7.24 16.59
CA LEU A 123 3.52 7.61 17.95
C LEU A 123 2.22 6.94 18.39
N SER A 124 1.60 6.14 17.52
CA SER A 124 0.31 5.47 17.74
C SER A 124 0.41 4.00 17.37
N SER A 125 -0.51 3.18 17.89
CA SER A 125 -0.72 1.80 17.43
C SER A 125 -1.28 1.73 15.99
N GLY A 126 -1.59 2.87 15.39
CA GLY A 126 -2.22 2.99 14.08
C GLY A 126 -3.73 3.09 14.13
N GLY A 127 -4.35 3.25 12.96
CA GLY A 127 -5.81 3.28 12.84
C GLY A 127 -6.43 1.90 12.99
N MET A 128 -7.71 1.87 13.40
CA MET A 128 -8.46 0.63 13.50
C MET A 128 -8.68 -0.03 12.13
N THR A 129 -8.89 0.77 11.08
CA THR A 129 -9.10 0.24 9.73
C THR A 129 -7.81 0.11 8.93
N TRP A 130 -6.96 1.14 9.00
CA TRP A 130 -5.66 1.18 8.32
C TRP A 130 -4.56 1.35 9.35
N SER A 131 -3.67 0.37 9.42
CA SER A 131 -2.49 0.37 10.26
C SER A 131 -1.32 -0.20 9.49
N GLY A 132 -0.09 0.14 9.90
CA GLY A 132 1.12 -0.39 9.30
C GLY A 132 1.41 -1.86 9.64
N ASN A 133 0.42 -2.66 10.01
CA ASN A 133 0.61 -4.07 10.40
C ASN A 133 0.44 -5.04 9.22
N ALA A 134 -0.33 -4.66 8.22
CA ALA A 134 -0.63 -5.50 7.07
C ALA A 134 0.06 -4.99 5.81
N ARG A 135 0.19 -5.85 4.81
CA ARG A 135 0.69 -5.45 3.49
C ARG A 135 -0.32 -4.55 2.80
N PRO A 136 0.13 -3.63 1.96
CA PRO A 136 -0.77 -2.75 1.22
C PRO A 136 -1.65 -3.52 0.24
N ILE A 137 -2.89 -3.05 0.11
CA ILE A 137 -3.90 -3.63 -0.79
C ILE A 137 -3.75 -2.97 -2.17
N PRO A 138 -3.55 -3.73 -3.25
CA PRO A 138 -3.60 -3.20 -4.60
C PRO A 138 -4.99 -2.63 -4.91
N GLN A 139 -5.03 -1.36 -5.28
CA GLN A 139 -6.29 -0.65 -5.55
C GLN A 139 -6.13 0.43 -6.61
N VAL A 140 -7.25 0.79 -7.21
CA VAL A 140 -7.41 1.99 -8.03
C VAL A 140 -8.21 3.00 -7.22
N GLN A 141 -7.72 4.22 -7.13
CA GLN A 141 -8.29 5.29 -6.34
C GLN A 141 -8.39 6.57 -7.17
N ILE A 142 -9.47 7.31 -6.93
CA ILE A 142 -9.78 8.56 -7.60
C ILE A 142 -10.38 9.52 -6.57
N GLY A 143 -9.98 10.79 -6.61
CA GLY A 143 -10.58 11.79 -5.74
C GLY A 143 -9.74 13.05 -5.58
N ILE A 144 -9.89 13.65 -4.42
CA ILE A 144 -9.20 14.85 -3.94
C ILE A 144 -8.30 14.40 -2.77
N PRO A 145 -7.03 14.00 -3.05
CA PRO A 145 -6.15 13.39 -2.06
C PRO A 145 -5.61 14.39 -1.02
N GLU A 146 -5.63 15.68 -1.35
CA GLU A 146 -5.15 16.76 -0.48
C GLU A 146 -6.29 17.74 -0.18
N TYR A 147 -6.29 18.35 1.00
CA TYR A 147 -7.31 19.34 1.37
C TYR A 147 -7.31 20.52 0.39
N VAL A 148 -8.43 20.72 -0.30
CA VAL A 148 -8.67 21.87 -1.17
C VAL A 148 -9.53 22.88 -0.44
N GLN A 149 -9.05 24.11 -0.38
CA GLN A 149 -9.79 25.22 0.18
C GLN A 149 -10.89 25.67 -0.79
N LEU A 150 -12.15 25.38 -0.48
CA LEU A 150 -13.32 25.77 -1.28
C LEU A 150 -13.82 27.18 -0.89
N LEU A 151 -13.87 27.44 0.42
CA LEU A 151 -14.22 28.75 1.00
C LEU A 151 -13.11 29.19 1.95
N PRO A 152 -12.99 30.48 2.32
CA PRO A 152 -11.91 30.96 3.20
C PRO A 152 -11.74 30.21 4.53
N ARG A 153 -12.78 29.49 4.99
CA ARG A 153 -12.78 28.69 6.22
C ARG A 153 -13.11 27.21 6.00
N LEU A 154 -13.32 26.76 4.76
CA LEU A 154 -13.74 25.39 4.46
C LEU A 154 -12.77 24.70 3.50
N GLY A 155 -12.15 23.62 3.97
CA GLY A 155 -11.36 22.70 3.18
C GLY A 155 -12.06 21.35 3.02
N LEU A 156 -11.92 20.72 1.85
CA LEU A 156 -12.48 19.40 1.57
C LEU A 156 -11.37 18.48 1.03
N LYS A 157 -11.37 17.24 1.51
CA LYS A 157 -10.58 16.11 1.02
C LYS A 157 -11.51 14.92 0.89
N GLY A 158 -11.30 14.04 -0.07
CA GLY A 158 -12.07 12.81 -0.14
C GLY A 158 -11.75 11.99 -1.38
N GLU A 159 -11.87 10.69 -1.25
CA GLU A 159 -11.50 9.75 -2.29
C GLU A 159 -12.35 8.49 -2.24
N ILE A 160 -12.40 7.80 -3.37
CA ILE A 160 -13.02 6.50 -3.52
C ILE A 160 -11.98 5.57 -4.13
N SER A 161 -11.89 4.36 -3.61
CA SER A 161 -11.02 3.33 -4.15
C SER A 161 -11.71 1.98 -4.25
N TYR A 162 -11.19 1.18 -5.18
CA TYR A 162 -11.59 -0.18 -5.44
C TYR A 162 -10.33 -1.04 -5.57
N GLY A 163 -10.28 -2.13 -4.80
CA GLY A 163 -9.10 -2.99 -4.75
C GLY A 163 -9.43 -4.46 -4.62
N TRP A 164 -8.38 -5.26 -4.53
CA TRP A 164 -8.47 -6.71 -4.37
C TRP A 164 -7.45 -7.18 -3.35
N PHE A 165 -7.88 -8.04 -2.43
CA PHE A 165 -6.97 -8.67 -1.48
C PHE A 165 -6.14 -9.75 -2.18
N THR A 166 -4.86 -9.84 -1.81
CA THR A 166 -3.86 -10.72 -2.41
C THR A 166 -3.40 -11.84 -1.47
N ASP A 167 -4.02 -11.97 -0.30
CA ASP A 167 -3.67 -12.91 0.77
C ASP A 167 -4.20 -14.34 0.57
N ASN A 168 -4.71 -14.66 -0.62
CA ASN A 168 -5.30 -15.96 -0.98
C ASN A 168 -4.43 -17.18 -0.62
N LYS A 169 -3.11 -17.08 -0.80
CA LYS A 169 -2.16 -18.17 -0.50
C LYS A 169 -2.02 -18.36 1.00
N TYR A 170 -1.87 -17.26 1.74
CA TYR A 170 -1.75 -17.25 3.19
C TYR A 170 -3.00 -17.86 3.85
N GLN A 171 -4.20 -17.44 3.43
CA GLN A 171 -5.44 -17.99 3.97
C GLN A 171 -5.56 -19.51 3.76
N ARG A 172 -5.16 -20.01 2.57
CA ARG A 172 -5.16 -21.44 2.29
C ARG A 172 -4.22 -22.22 3.20
N GLU A 173 -3.01 -21.71 3.42
CA GLU A 173 -1.98 -22.38 4.22
C GLU A 173 -2.34 -22.42 5.71
N GLN A 174 -2.90 -21.33 6.25
CA GLN A 174 -3.25 -21.24 7.67
C GLN A 174 -4.53 -22.00 8.04
N VAL A 175 -5.54 -21.99 7.16
CA VAL A 175 -6.83 -22.62 7.43
C VAL A 175 -6.81 -24.12 7.11
N GLY A 176 -6.02 -24.52 6.11
CA GLY A 176 -5.96 -25.90 5.62
C GLY A 176 -7.25 -26.33 4.90
N GLU A 177 -7.38 -27.62 4.61
CA GLU A 177 -8.52 -28.17 3.85
C GLU A 177 -9.77 -28.40 4.73
N LYS A 178 -9.62 -28.30 6.04
CA LYS A 178 -10.65 -28.69 7.02
C LYS A 178 -11.73 -27.63 7.24
N TYR A 179 -11.38 -26.36 7.10
CA TYR A 179 -12.28 -25.24 7.38
C TYR A 179 -12.46 -24.38 6.14
N TRP A 180 -13.58 -23.66 6.11
CA TRP A 180 -13.87 -22.76 5.01
C TRP A 180 -13.05 -21.47 5.12
N TYR A 181 -12.62 -20.94 3.99
CA TYR A 181 -11.94 -19.66 3.89
C TYR A 181 -12.38 -18.92 2.63
N THR A 182 -12.04 -17.64 2.52
CA THR A 182 -12.44 -16.79 1.41
C THR A 182 -11.27 -16.56 0.46
N LYS A 183 -11.55 -16.35 -0.82
CA LYS A 183 -10.54 -16.01 -1.83
C LYS A 183 -11.03 -14.87 -2.70
N SER A 184 -10.07 -14.07 -3.16
CA SER A 184 -10.27 -12.99 -4.12
C SER A 184 -11.32 -11.99 -3.63
N ILE A 185 -11.29 -11.68 -2.33
CA ILE A 185 -12.16 -10.68 -1.74
C ILE A 185 -11.88 -9.33 -2.41
N LYS A 186 -12.94 -8.63 -2.77
CA LYS A 186 -12.89 -7.28 -3.31
C LYS A 186 -12.94 -6.28 -2.16
N TYR A 187 -12.28 -5.16 -2.38
CA TYR A 187 -12.17 -4.07 -1.44
C TYR A 187 -12.79 -2.82 -2.03
N HIS A 188 -13.59 -2.11 -1.24
CA HIS A 188 -14.13 -0.82 -1.62
C HIS A 188 -13.94 0.15 -0.45
N HIS A 189 -13.31 1.28 -0.71
CA HIS A 189 -13.11 2.33 0.28
C HIS A 189 -13.66 3.67 -0.20
N LYS A 190 -14.25 4.42 0.72
CA LYS A 190 -14.69 5.80 0.54
C LYS A 190 -14.25 6.59 1.76
N GLU A 191 -13.70 7.76 1.54
CA GLU A 191 -13.46 8.70 2.60
C GLU A 191 -13.82 10.12 2.21
N GLY A 192 -14.21 10.88 3.22
CA GLY A 192 -14.53 12.29 3.08
C GLY A 192 -14.15 13.03 4.36
N PHE A 193 -13.40 14.11 4.20
CA PHE A 193 -12.94 14.95 5.29
C PHE A 193 -13.31 16.41 5.01
N LEU A 194 -13.76 17.06 6.07
CA LEU A 194 -14.07 18.46 6.13
C LEU A 194 -13.16 19.14 7.14
N ARG A 195 -12.47 20.19 6.71
CA ARG A 195 -11.68 21.05 7.59
C ARG A 195 -12.35 22.40 7.72
N ILE A 196 -12.73 22.77 8.95
CA ILE A 196 -13.32 24.07 9.28
C ILE A 196 -12.30 24.89 10.06
N GLY A 197 -11.88 26.01 9.48
CA GLY A 197 -10.92 26.91 10.10
C GLY A 197 -10.11 27.70 9.07
N ILE A 198 -9.42 28.73 9.53
CA ILE A 198 -8.49 29.49 8.70
C ILE A 198 -7.20 28.69 8.61
N PRO A 199 -6.61 28.49 7.41
CA PRO A 199 -5.27 27.91 7.27
C PRO A 199 -4.27 28.67 8.15
N LYS A 200 -3.59 27.97 9.08
CA LYS A 200 -2.66 28.56 10.09
C LYS A 200 -3.32 29.47 11.13
N GLY A 201 -4.64 29.40 11.30
CA GLY A 201 -5.33 30.04 12.42
C GLY A 201 -5.04 29.35 13.75
N LYS A 202 -5.46 29.98 14.86
CA LYS A 202 -5.27 29.42 16.22
C LYS A 202 -6.03 28.12 16.47
N TRP A 203 -7.11 27.89 15.72
CA TRP A 203 -7.96 26.71 15.84
C TRP A 203 -8.36 26.19 14.46
N GLN A 204 -8.36 24.88 14.31
CA GLN A 204 -8.86 24.16 13.15
C GLN A 204 -9.61 22.93 13.65
N LEU A 205 -10.79 22.69 13.08
CA LEU A 205 -11.60 21.51 13.34
C LEU A 205 -11.57 20.61 12.10
N GLU A 206 -11.22 19.35 12.27
CA GLU A 206 -11.28 18.34 11.22
C GLU A 206 -12.33 17.30 11.58
N LEU A 207 -13.26 17.07 10.65
CA LEU A 207 -14.30 16.06 10.75
C LEU A 207 -14.17 15.15 9.54
N GLY A 208 -14.05 13.85 9.78
CA GLY A 208 -13.83 12.86 8.74
C GLY A 208 -14.72 11.64 8.91
N MET A 209 -15.10 11.04 7.79
CA MET A 209 -15.72 9.73 7.76
C MET A 209 -15.00 8.86 6.75
N THR A 210 -14.74 7.62 7.14
CA THR A 210 -14.13 6.58 6.33
C THR A 210 -15.09 5.38 6.31
N LEU A 211 -15.24 4.76 5.15
CA LEU A 211 -16.05 3.57 4.96
C LEU A 211 -15.27 2.57 4.13
N ASP A 212 -14.91 1.47 4.76
CA ASP A 212 -14.11 0.40 4.18
C ASP A 212 -14.98 -0.87 4.17
N THR A 213 -15.10 -1.50 3.00
CA THR A 213 -15.99 -2.65 2.80
C THR A 213 -15.26 -3.77 2.08
N GLN A 214 -15.40 -4.98 2.62
CA GLN A 214 -14.99 -6.22 1.99
C GLN A 214 -16.23 -6.92 1.44
N PHE A 215 -16.18 -7.35 0.18
CA PHE A 215 -17.33 -7.97 -0.48
C PHE A 215 -16.90 -8.88 -1.64
N GLY A 216 -17.83 -9.69 -2.13
CA GLY A 216 -17.57 -10.63 -3.22
C GLY A 216 -16.50 -11.66 -2.87
N GLY A 217 -15.84 -12.18 -3.91
CA GLY A 217 -14.89 -13.28 -3.78
C GLY A 217 -15.58 -14.64 -3.78
N TYR A 218 -14.87 -15.65 -3.28
CA TYR A 218 -15.33 -17.03 -3.29
C TYR A 218 -15.12 -17.65 -1.91
N LYS A 219 -16.11 -18.36 -1.40
CA LYS A 219 -15.96 -19.27 -0.27
C LYS A 219 -15.41 -20.59 -0.77
N ILE A 220 -14.32 -21.06 -0.20
CA ILE A 220 -13.73 -22.37 -0.48
C ILE A 220 -13.97 -23.27 0.72
N GLY A 221 -14.54 -24.47 0.49
CA GLY A 221 -14.67 -25.52 1.49
C GLY A 221 -14.52 -26.88 0.82
N GLY A 222 -13.46 -27.63 1.13
CA GLY A 222 -13.12 -28.84 0.38
C GLY A 222 -12.87 -28.55 -1.11
N SER A 223 -13.51 -29.31 -2.00
CA SER A 223 -13.38 -29.15 -3.46
C SER A 223 -14.33 -28.14 -4.09
N GLU A 224 -15.29 -27.58 -3.34
CA GLU A 224 -16.34 -26.71 -3.87
C GLU A 224 -16.08 -25.23 -3.59
N SER A 225 -16.32 -24.40 -4.61
CA SER A 225 -16.25 -22.93 -4.52
C SER A 225 -17.65 -22.32 -4.59
N GLY A 226 -18.06 -21.59 -3.56
CA GLY A 226 -19.29 -20.78 -3.57
C GLY A 226 -18.99 -19.33 -3.93
N ASP A 227 -19.72 -18.77 -4.89
CA ASP A 227 -19.65 -17.34 -5.24
C ASP A 227 -20.28 -16.50 -4.11
N LEU A 228 -19.56 -15.46 -3.67
CA LEU A 228 -20.01 -14.52 -2.64
C LEU A 228 -20.63 -13.24 -3.22
N GLY A 229 -21.13 -13.31 -4.46
CA GLY A 229 -21.78 -12.18 -5.13
C GLY A 229 -20.76 -11.28 -5.81
N ASN A 230 -20.09 -11.81 -6.81
CA ASN A 230 -19.12 -11.04 -7.62
C ASN A 230 -19.77 -10.09 -8.65
N GLY A 231 -21.11 -10.12 -8.79
CA GLY A 231 -21.90 -9.31 -9.72
C GLY A 231 -22.06 -7.84 -9.34
#